data_AF-A0A0S4LDY3-F1
#
_entry.id   AF-A0A0S4LDY3-F1
#
_cell.length_a   1.000
_cell.length_b   1.000
_cell.length_c   1.000
_cell.angle_alpha   90.00
_cell.angle_beta   90.00
_cell.angle_gamma   90.00
#
_symmetry.space_group_name_H-M   'P 1'
#
loop_
_entity.id
_entity.type
_entity.pdbx_description
1 polymer ?
#
loop_
_entity_poly.entity_id
_entity_poly.type
_entity_poly.pdbx_seq_one_letter_code
_entity_poly.pdbx_strand_id
1 'polypeptide(L)'
;MHHPSFIKSVLGLLTLSCLPLMAVGCAGPRPTTPIHEAPLGTVFLENVSDNSFQAAHPIKLSETTVADILRGVHTKEKTGLLLLLGKALKSTNLNDIRTFSEDDIAFLTPHITAALAQATPNQRVGFHIYSAPEISQSPKMNQHRETTSGYVFADGLSLHFTLSQYRYRPGQKSNAGQKEPRPLPDTDGLRDREVTFLPESALRPDVYDRSSWLGKSEDRSLAIDYQLLARVLAAPSPSTPITQPVPTGAAPVPQQLPSIPVQAVPDGRNEADLQAFKEELKALQKKVDEQSAELQRLKNPPLRKK
;
A
#
# COMPACT_ATOMS: atom_id res chain seq x y z
N MET A 1 62.30 -33.41 63.83
CA MET A 1 62.03 -34.86 63.75
C MET A 1 60.54 -35.08 63.53
N HIS A 2 60.22 -35.80 62.45
CA HIS A 2 59.02 -36.60 62.19
C HIS A 2 57.59 -36.01 62.32
N HIS A 3 57.00 -35.75 61.14
CA HIS A 3 55.63 -36.13 60.74
C HIS A 3 55.40 -37.66 60.94
N PRO A 4 54.17 -38.24 60.96
CA PRO A 4 53.04 -37.94 60.04
C PRO A 4 51.59 -38.14 60.60
N SER A 5 50.56 -37.51 60.00
CA SER A 5 49.48 -38.07 59.12
C SER A 5 48.16 -38.48 59.79
N PHE A 6 47.02 -37.96 59.28
CA PHE A 6 45.92 -38.69 58.59
C PHE A 6 44.67 -37.77 58.46
N ILE A 7 44.43 -37.15 57.31
CA ILE A 7 43.45 -37.50 56.25
C ILE A 7 41.98 -37.52 56.74
N LYS A 8 41.16 -36.57 56.26
CA LYS A 8 39.96 -36.84 55.41
C LYS A 8 39.33 -35.53 54.88
N SER A 9 38.85 -35.66 53.64
CA SER A 9 38.42 -34.65 52.69
C SER A 9 36.91 -34.44 52.71
N VAL A 10 36.43 -33.19 52.63
CA VAL A 10 35.11 -32.78 52.07
C VAL A 10 35.30 -31.35 51.54
N LEU A 11 35.73 -31.16 50.28
CA LEU A 11 34.87 -30.79 49.13
C LEU A 11 33.84 -29.70 49.51
N GLY A 12 34.11 -28.41 49.35
CA GLY A 12 34.34 -27.72 48.09
C GLY A 12 33.02 -27.14 47.56
N LEU A 13 32.74 -25.87 47.83
CA LEU A 13 31.85 -25.04 46.99
C LEU A 13 32.05 -23.53 47.29
N LEU A 14 33.06 -22.96 46.65
CA LEU A 14 33.19 -21.52 46.39
C LEU A 14 32.39 -21.26 45.10
N THR A 15 31.07 -21.07 45.20
CA THR A 15 30.27 -20.60 44.06
C THR A 15 30.12 -19.09 44.14
N LEU A 16 31.05 -18.46 43.42
CA LEU A 16 30.98 -17.16 42.81
C LEU A 16 29.54 -16.85 42.33
N SER A 17 28.79 -16.11 43.14
CA SER A 17 27.50 -15.52 42.78
C SER A 17 27.75 -14.34 41.81
N CYS A 18 28.13 -14.68 40.59
CA CYS A 18 28.06 -13.77 39.45
C CYS A 18 26.58 -13.68 39.06
N LEU A 19 25.87 -12.68 39.57
CA LEU A 19 24.54 -12.31 39.12
C LEU A 19 24.72 -11.56 37.78
N PRO A 20 24.36 -12.13 36.61
CA PRO A 20 24.27 -11.30 35.42
C PRO A 20 23.03 -10.40 35.62
N LEU A 21 23.27 -9.10 35.81
CA LEU A 21 22.26 -8.08 35.55
C LEU A 21 21.89 -8.19 34.07
N MET A 22 20.90 -9.01 33.78
CA MET A 22 20.21 -8.98 32.50
C MET A 22 19.47 -7.64 32.45
N ALA A 23 20.14 -6.63 31.91
CA ALA A 23 19.49 -5.39 31.51
C ALA A 23 18.52 -5.74 30.39
N VAL A 24 17.27 -6.02 30.77
CA VAL A 24 16.14 -6.03 29.84
C VAL A 24 15.97 -4.57 29.42
N GLY A 25 16.66 -4.19 28.34
CA GLY A 25 16.43 -2.94 27.66
C GLY A 25 15.04 -3.00 27.04
N CYS A 26 14.01 -2.58 27.78
CA CYS A 26 12.76 -2.18 27.19
C CYS A 26 13.10 -1.05 26.22
N ALA A 27 13.10 -1.33 24.92
CA ALA A 27 13.18 -0.29 23.90
C ALA A 27 11.96 0.62 24.12
N GLY A 28 12.17 1.75 24.78
CA GLY A 28 11.14 2.75 24.99
C GLY A 28 10.62 3.26 23.64
N PRO A 29 9.40 3.82 23.60
CA PRO A 29 8.89 4.45 22.38
C PRO A 29 9.92 5.47 21.89
N ARG A 30 10.26 5.40 20.60
CA ARG A 30 11.21 6.34 20.01
C ARG A 30 10.66 7.75 20.13
N PRO A 31 11.50 8.75 20.46
CA PRO A 31 11.04 10.12 20.57
C PRO A 31 10.52 10.61 19.22
N THR A 32 9.25 10.98 19.18
CA THR A 32 8.59 11.56 18.01
C THR A 32 8.11 12.97 18.32
N THR A 33 8.14 13.84 17.31
CA THR A 33 7.58 15.20 17.39
C THR A 33 6.37 15.28 16.47
N PRO A 34 5.14 15.43 16.97
CA PRO A 34 3.95 15.46 16.13
C PRO A 34 3.95 16.72 15.25
N ILE A 35 3.63 16.54 13.97
CA ILE A 35 3.36 17.61 13.00
C ILE A 35 1.86 17.84 12.88
N HIS A 36 1.10 16.74 12.88
CA HIS A 36 -0.35 16.78 12.88
C HIS A 36 -0.92 15.50 13.52
N GLU A 37 -2.01 15.64 14.26
CA GLU A 37 -2.72 14.54 14.90
C GLU A 37 -4.22 14.79 14.79
N ALA A 38 -4.93 13.81 14.22
CA ALA A 38 -6.36 13.85 14.00
C ALA A 38 -6.96 12.44 14.15
N PRO A 39 -8.30 12.32 14.25
CA PRO A 39 -8.93 11.02 14.27
C PRO A 39 -8.53 10.15 13.08
N LEU A 40 -8.41 10.73 11.87
CA LEU A 40 -8.06 10.00 10.64
C LEU A 40 -6.62 9.45 10.64
N GLY A 41 -5.69 10.14 11.31
CA GLY A 41 -4.29 9.78 11.25
C GLY A 41 -3.37 10.77 11.95
N THR A 42 -2.07 10.48 11.88
CA THR A 42 -1.01 11.32 12.45
C THR A 42 0.17 11.41 11.51
N VAL A 43 0.83 12.56 11.49
CA VAL A 43 2.13 12.76 10.83
C VAL A 43 3.09 13.35 11.86
N PHE A 44 4.32 12.83 11.92
CA PHE A 44 5.29 13.18 12.94
C PHE A 44 6.73 13.08 12.42
N LEU A 45 7.65 13.73 13.10
CA LEU A 45 9.08 13.54 12.91
C LEU A 45 9.59 12.48 13.89
N GLU A 46 10.39 11.55 13.40
CA GLU A 46 11.03 10.52 14.20
C GLU A 46 12.55 10.65 14.09
N ASN A 47 13.26 10.66 15.23
CA ASN A 47 14.72 10.60 15.24
C ASN A 47 15.19 9.18 14.91
N VAL A 48 16.11 9.05 13.97
CA VAL A 48 16.79 7.79 13.67
C VAL A 48 18.02 7.67 14.55
N SER A 49 18.11 6.59 15.34
CA SER A 49 19.22 6.36 16.27
C SER A 49 20.51 5.88 15.61
N ASP A 50 20.44 5.48 14.35
CA ASP A 50 21.59 5.05 13.58
C ASP A 50 22.39 6.27 13.12
N ASN A 51 23.63 6.39 13.60
CA ASN A 51 24.51 7.51 13.25
C ASN A 51 24.94 7.51 11.78
N SER A 52 24.75 6.41 11.05
CA SER A 52 25.00 6.34 9.60
C SER A 52 23.83 6.87 8.76
N PHE A 53 22.66 7.09 9.39
CA PHE A 53 21.51 7.69 8.73
C PHE A 53 21.72 9.19 8.56
N GLN A 54 21.69 9.64 7.31
CA GLN A 54 21.75 11.05 6.97
C GLN A 54 20.86 11.32 5.77
N ALA A 55 19.71 11.92 6.03
CA ALA A 55 18.76 12.36 5.01
C ALA A 55 19.13 13.75 4.48
N ALA A 56 18.76 14.02 3.23
CA ALA A 56 18.84 15.33 2.58
C ALA A 56 17.70 16.26 3.05
N HIS A 57 17.59 16.43 4.36
CA HIS A 57 16.65 17.32 5.02
C HIS A 57 17.34 18.56 5.58
N PRO A 58 16.63 19.69 5.73
CA PRO A 58 15.24 19.92 5.30
C PRO A 58 15.12 20.08 3.77
N ILE A 59 13.95 19.73 3.23
CA ILE A 59 13.65 19.89 1.80
C ILE A 59 12.24 20.44 1.59
N LYS A 60 12.08 21.35 0.62
CA LYS A 60 10.78 21.87 0.20
C LYS A 60 10.33 21.15 -1.06
N LEU A 61 9.43 20.18 -0.92
CA LEU A 61 8.70 19.59 -2.04
C LEU A 61 7.33 20.26 -2.17
N SER A 62 6.77 20.29 -3.39
CA SER A 62 5.40 20.79 -3.58
C SER A 62 4.39 19.76 -3.08
N GLU A 63 3.23 20.22 -2.61
CA GLU A 63 2.13 19.33 -2.25
C GLU A 63 1.71 18.45 -3.43
N THR A 64 1.67 18.99 -4.65
CA THR A 64 1.40 18.21 -5.86
C THR A 64 2.37 17.06 -6.03
N THR A 65 3.68 17.30 -5.88
CA THR A 65 4.71 16.26 -5.96
C THR A 65 4.52 15.17 -4.90
N VAL A 66 4.27 15.56 -3.65
CA VAL A 66 4.05 14.59 -2.56
C VAL A 66 2.78 13.78 -2.81
N ALA A 67 1.70 14.41 -3.28
CA ALA A 67 0.47 13.73 -3.63
C ALA A 67 0.66 12.74 -4.79
N ASP A 68 1.38 13.14 -5.85
CA ASP A 68 1.70 12.27 -6.98
C ASP A 68 2.51 11.05 -6.54
N ILE A 69 3.46 11.25 -5.63
CA ILE A 69 4.21 10.14 -5.02
C ILE A 69 3.25 9.20 -4.29
N LEU A 70 2.41 9.70 -3.38
CA LEU A 70 1.49 8.85 -2.62
C LEU A 70 0.49 8.12 -3.53
N ARG A 71 0.00 8.77 -4.60
CA ARG A 71 -0.87 8.12 -5.61
C ARG A 71 -0.17 6.99 -6.35
N GLY A 72 1.13 7.15 -6.59
CA GLY A 72 1.96 6.16 -7.26
C GLY A 72 2.30 4.95 -6.38
N VAL A 73 2.15 5.02 -5.06
CA VAL A 73 2.45 3.90 -4.15
C VAL A 73 1.35 2.85 -4.20
N HIS A 74 1.74 1.64 -4.54
CA HIS A 74 0.86 0.51 -4.73
C HIS A 74 1.31 -0.67 -3.86
N THR A 75 0.35 -1.52 -3.49
CA THR A 75 0.59 -2.73 -2.70
C THR A 75 0.05 -3.92 -3.46
N LYS A 76 0.90 -4.94 -3.64
CA LYS A 76 0.60 -6.14 -4.39
C LYS A 76 0.82 -7.43 -3.62
N GLU A 77 0.03 -8.46 -3.88
CA GLU A 77 0.27 -9.80 -3.32
C GLU A 77 1.46 -10.48 -4.02
N LYS A 78 2.31 -11.14 -3.23
CA LYS A 78 3.48 -11.85 -3.74
C LYS A 78 3.07 -13.04 -4.61
N THR A 79 3.68 -13.15 -5.79
CA THR A 79 3.41 -14.17 -6.82
C THR A 79 3.45 -15.62 -6.30
N GLY A 80 4.25 -15.91 -5.28
CA GLY A 80 4.34 -17.25 -4.67
C GLY A 80 3.03 -17.75 -4.05
N LEU A 81 2.22 -16.87 -3.46
CA LEU A 81 0.91 -17.22 -2.90
C LEU A 81 -0.14 -17.40 -4.00
N LEU A 82 -0.08 -16.57 -5.05
CA LEU A 82 -0.98 -16.65 -6.21
C LEU A 82 -0.83 -17.98 -6.97
N LEU A 83 0.38 -18.54 -7.01
CA LEU A 83 0.65 -19.85 -7.61
C LEU A 83 0.05 -21.01 -6.79
N LEU A 84 0.05 -20.90 -5.45
CA LEU A 84 -0.55 -21.88 -4.54
C LEU A 84 -2.08 -21.88 -4.59
N LEU A 85 -2.70 -20.73 -4.87
CA LEU A 85 -4.16 -20.56 -4.95
C LEU A 85 -4.78 -20.96 -6.30
N GLY A 86 -3.98 -21.46 -7.24
CA GLY A 86 -4.42 -22.27 -8.38
C GLY A 86 -5.31 -21.54 -9.41
N LYS A 87 -4.70 -20.98 -10.46
CA LYS A 87 -5.24 -20.70 -11.81
C LYS A 87 -6.59 -19.94 -11.97
N ALA A 88 -7.35 -19.65 -10.92
CA ALA A 88 -8.68 -19.05 -10.98
C ALA A 88 -8.68 -17.51 -11.02
N LEU A 89 -7.56 -16.86 -10.71
CA LEU A 89 -7.41 -15.40 -10.67
C LEU A 89 -6.71 -14.81 -11.91
N LYS A 90 -6.71 -15.53 -13.05
CA LYS A 90 -6.10 -15.07 -14.31
C LYS A 90 -6.86 -13.96 -15.04
N SER A 91 -7.92 -13.42 -14.44
CA SER A 91 -8.68 -12.31 -15.00
C SER A 91 -8.65 -11.17 -14.00
N THR A 92 -8.09 -10.05 -14.45
CA THR A 92 -8.00 -8.76 -13.76
C THR A 92 -6.79 -8.62 -12.82
N ASN A 93 -6.09 -7.49 -12.97
CA ASN A 93 -4.99 -6.97 -12.17
C ASN A 93 -5.44 -6.63 -10.73
N LEU A 94 -6.23 -7.51 -10.10
CA LEU A 94 -6.80 -7.37 -8.75
C LEU A 94 -5.75 -7.45 -7.65
N ASN A 95 -4.53 -7.84 -8.01
CA ASN A 95 -3.45 -8.02 -7.07
C ASN A 95 -2.61 -6.76 -6.91
N ASP A 96 -2.85 -5.68 -7.65
CA ASP A 96 -2.10 -4.42 -7.55
C ASP A 96 -3.08 -3.29 -7.19
N ILE A 97 -3.05 -2.86 -5.93
CA ILE A 97 -4.02 -1.91 -5.37
C ILE A 97 -3.26 -0.67 -4.89
N ARG A 98 -3.77 0.52 -5.23
CA ARG A 98 -3.25 1.77 -4.68
C ARG A 98 -3.28 1.73 -3.15
N THR A 99 -2.15 2.06 -2.53
CA THR A 99 -1.97 1.90 -1.08
C THR A 99 -2.84 2.88 -0.29
N PHE A 100 -3.03 4.08 -0.84
CA PHE A 100 -3.75 5.19 -0.22
C PHE A 100 -4.97 5.61 -1.06
N SER A 101 -6.08 5.93 -0.39
CA SER A 101 -7.23 6.57 -1.04
C SER A 101 -6.96 8.07 -1.30
N GLU A 102 -7.77 8.73 -2.13
CA GLU A 102 -7.61 10.19 -2.35
C GLU A 102 -7.85 11.00 -1.07
N ASP A 103 -8.72 10.53 -0.16
CA ASP A 103 -8.94 11.17 1.14
C ASP A 103 -7.70 11.04 2.04
N ASP A 104 -7.06 9.86 2.06
CA ASP A 104 -5.79 9.67 2.77
C ASP A 104 -4.71 10.59 2.21
N ILE A 105 -4.65 10.73 0.88
CA ILE A 105 -3.66 11.57 0.19
C ILE A 105 -3.90 13.04 0.49
N ALA A 106 -5.15 13.50 0.44
CA ALA A 106 -5.53 14.87 0.78
C ALA A 106 -5.17 15.21 2.24
N PHE A 107 -5.32 14.25 3.15
CA PHE A 107 -4.91 14.39 4.55
C PHE A 107 -3.38 14.41 4.72
N LEU A 108 -2.67 13.43 4.15
CA LEU A 108 -1.23 13.26 4.39
C LEU A 108 -0.38 14.35 3.73
N THR A 109 -0.74 14.74 2.50
CA THR A 109 0.08 15.61 1.64
C THR A 109 0.54 16.92 2.31
N PRO A 110 -0.36 17.77 2.86
CA PRO A 110 0.07 19.03 3.46
C PRO A 110 0.98 18.82 4.67
N HIS A 111 0.72 17.78 5.46
CA HIS A 111 1.46 17.50 6.69
C HIS A 111 2.82 16.86 6.44
N ILE A 112 2.92 15.94 5.46
CA ILE A 112 4.21 15.39 5.01
C ILE A 112 5.06 16.50 4.39
N THR A 113 4.47 17.36 3.57
CA THR A 113 5.17 18.51 2.98
C THR A 113 5.74 19.44 4.05
N ALA A 114 4.93 19.80 5.05
CA ALA A 114 5.38 20.60 6.19
C ALA A 114 6.50 19.88 6.97
N ALA A 115 6.34 18.59 7.25
CA ALA A 115 7.31 17.80 7.99
C ALA A 115 8.67 17.74 7.27
N LEU A 116 8.69 17.48 5.96
CA LEU A 116 9.91 17.43 5.14
C LEU A 116 10.67 18.77 5.15
N ALA A 117 9.95 19.88 5.20
CA ALA A 117 10.52 21.23 5.20
C ALA A 117 11.17 21.63 6.53
N GLN A 118 10.87 20.93 7.63
CA GLN A 118 11.43 21.20 8.96
C GLN A 118 12.24 20.02 9.54
N ALA A 119 12.21 18.86 8.90
CA ALA A 119 12.99 17.70 9.31
C ALA A 119 14.48 18.04 9.33
N THR A 120 15.19 17.46 10.29
CA THR A 120 16.65 17.52 10.38
C THR A 120 17.29 16.30 9.68
N PRO A 121 18.59 16.33 9.35
CA PRO A 121 19.24 15.22 8.64
C PRO A 121 19.17 13.85 9.35
N ASN A 122 19.02 13.82 10.68
CA ASN A 122 18.88 12.60 11.48
C ASN A 122 17.40 12.21 11.73
N GLN A 123 16.46 12.87 11.06
CA GLN A 123 15.03 12.61 11.17
C GLN A 123 14.45 12.01 9.90
N ARG A 124 13.36 11.27 10.08
CA ARG A 124 12.45 10.85 9.02
C ARG A 124 11.04 11.29 9.35
N VAL A 125 10.20 11.41 8.33
CA VAL A 125 8.79 11.76 8.48
C VAL A 125 7.99 10.46 8.59
N GLY A 126 7.38 10.20 9.74
CA GLY A 126 6.49 9.08 9.97
C GLY A 126 5.02 9.44 9.76
N PHE A 127 4.20 8.46 9.37
CA PHE A 127 2.75 8.62 9.28
C PHE A 127 1.98 7.39 9.76
N HIS A 128 0.77 7.64 10.26
CA HIS A 128 -0.24 6.63 10.54
C HIS A 128 -1.57 7.08 9.95
N ILE A 129 -2.22 6.20 9.20
CA ILE A 129 -3.61 6.32 8.75
C ILE A 129 -4.41 5.22 9.40
N TYR A 130 -5.61 5.57 9.81
CA TYR A 130 -6.48 4.65 10.51
C TYR A 130 -7.85 4.56 9.83
N SER A 131 -8.17 3.41 9.24
CA SER A 131 -9.41 3.18 8.51
C SER A 131 -10.35 2.21 9.26
N ALA A 132 -11.65 2.36 9.02
CA ALA A 132 -12.62 1.34 9.42
C ALA A 132 -12.59 0.20 8.40
N PRO A 133 -12.75 -1.06 8.82
CA PRO A 133 -12.75 -2.19 7.92
C PRO A 133 -14.00 -2.15 7.03
N GLU A 134 -13.79 -2.27 5.72
CA GLU A 134 -14.82 -2.17 4.68
C GLU A 134 -15.98 -3.18 4.85
N ILE A 135 -15.78 -4.24 5.65
CA ILE A 135 -16.66 -5.40 5.77
C ILE A 135 -17.38 -5.49 7.15
N SER A 136 -17.12 -4.61 8.12
CA SER A 136 -17.69 -4.78 9.47
C SER A 136 -18.53 -3.60 9.95
N GLN A 137 -19.83 -3.66 9.68
CA GLN A 137 -20.89 -2.85 10.32
C GLN A 137 -21.17 -3.29 11.78
N SER A 138 -20.14 -3.68 12.54
CA SER A 138 -20.32 -4.10 13.94
C SER A 138 -19.98 -2.94 14.88
N PRO A 139 -20.82 -2.64 15.90
CA PRO A 139 -20.71 -1.44 16.74
C PRO A 139 -19.54 -1.47 17.75
N LYS A 140 -18.59 -2.39 17.63
CA LYS A 140 -17.38 -2.44 18.47
C LYS A 140 -16.30 -1.53 17.87
N MET A 141 -16.54 -0.24 18.01
CA MET A 141 -15.91 0.90 17.32
C MET A 141 -14.37 0.99 17.40
N ASN A 142 -13.71 0.36 18.39
CA ASN A 142 -12.26 0.51 18.61
C ASN A 142 -11.43 -0.76 18.40
N GLN A 143 -12.04 -1.93 18.20
CA GLN A 143 -11.30 -3.21 18.14
C GLN A 143 -10.97 -3.68 16.72
N HIS A 144 -11.47 -3.00 15.70
CA HIS A 144 -11.32 -3.43 14.31
C HIS A 144 -10.70 -2.39 13.39
N ARG A 145 -10.14 -1.30 13.95
CA ARG A 145 -9.53 -0.24 13.16
C ARG A 145 -8.27 -0.78 12.47
N GLU A 146 -8.23 -0.64 11.15
CA GLU A 146 -7.07 -0.94 10.35
C GLU A 146 -6.07 0.20 10.45
N THR A 147 -4.78 -0.13 10.50
CA THR A 147 -3.69 0.84 10.51
C THR A 147 -2.80 0.63 9.29
N THR A 148 -2.58 1.70 8.54
CA THR A 148 -1.57 1.79 7.49
C THR A 148 -0.53 2.81 7.93
N SER A 149 0.73 2.40 7.98
CA SER A 149 1.80 3.23 8.53
C SER A 149 3.08 3.07 7.76
N GLY A 150 3.91 4.10 7.79
CA GLY A 150 5.20 4.10 7.14
C GLY A 150 6.00 5.34 7.47
N TYR A 151 7.09 5.52 6.75
CA TYR A 151 7.92 6.69 6.85
C TYR A 151 8.52 7.07 5.51
N VAL A 152 8.86 8.35 5.39
CA VAL A 152 9.56 8.91 4.24
C VAL A 152 10.74 9.76 4.67
N PHE A 153 11.78 9.78 3.84
CA PHE A 153 12.90 10.70 3.97
C PHE A 153 13.50 11.01 2.59
N ALA A 154 14.22 12.12 2.48
CA ALA A 154 14.85 12.52 1.23
C ALA A 154 16.31 12.06 1.19
N ASP A 155 16.77 11.62 0.03
CA ASP A 155 18.19 11.40 -0.29
C ASP A 155 18.47 11.94 -1.70
N GLY A 156 19.18 13.06 -1.79
CA GLY A 156 19.46 13.73 -3.05
C GLY A 156 18.19 14.08 -3.84
N LEU A 157 18.02 13.47 -5.01
CA LEU A 157 16.87 13.64 -5.91
C LEU A 157 15.75 12.61 -5.68
N SER A 158 15.83 11.86 -4.58
CA SER A 158 14.95 10.72 -4.33
C SER A 158 14.23 10.87 -3.01
N LEU A 159 12.94 10.56 -3.03
CA LEU A 159 12.18 10.36 -1.81
C LEU A 159 12.13 8.86 -1.54
N HIS A 160 12.72 8.45 -0.42
CA HIS A 160 12.60 7.10 0.07
C HIS A 160 11.29 6.95 0.81
N PHE A 161 10.54 5.92 0.47
CA PHE A 161 9.28 5.55 1.10
C PHE A 161 9.39 4.12 1.62
N THR A 162 9.00 3.89 2.86
CA THR A 162 8.87 2.53 3.41
C THR A 162 7.51 2.36 4.05
N LEU A 163 6.82 1.29 3.67
CA LEU A 163 5.58 0.85 4.32
C LEU A 163 5.91 -0.09 5.48
N SER A 164 5.53 0.30 6.69
CA SER A 164 5.76 -0.50 7.91
C SER A 164 4.56 -1.33 8.31
N GLN A 165 3.34 -0.87 8.03
CA GLN A 165 2.11 -1.62 8.22
C GLN A 165 1.13 -1.32 7.10
N TYR A 166 0.36 -2.32 6.68
CA TYR A 166 -0.69 -2.13 5.69
C TYR A 166 -1.97 -2.81 6.12
N ARG A 167 -3.03 -2.02 6.31
CA ARG A 167 -4.36 -2.51 6.77
C ARG A 167 -4.23 -3.45 7.98
N TYR A 168 -3.27 -3.17 8.86
CA TYR A 168 -2.97 -4.00 10.01
C TYR A 168 -4.09 -3.87 11.05
N ARG A 169 -4.62 -4.99 11.54
CA ARG A 169 -5.63 -5.02 12.59
C ARG A 169 -5.03 -5.56 13.90
N PRO A 170 -4.85 -4.70 14.92
CA PRO A 170 -4.39 -5.16 16.22
C PRO A 170 -5.32 -6.23 16.79
N GLY A 171 -4.78 -7.39 17.15
CA GLY A 171 -5.54 -8.45 17.82
C GLY A 171 -6.34 -9.39 16.91
N GLN A 172 -6.17 -9.33 15.58
CA GLN A 172 -6.70 -10.36 14.67
C GLN A 172 -5.98 -11.69 14.92
N LYS A 173 -6.59 -12.56 15.73
CA LYS A 173 -6.08 -13.91 15.99
C LYS A 173 -6.35 -14.80 14.78
N SER A 174 -5.38 -15.63 14.39
CA SER A 174 -5.64 -16.74 13.47
C SER A 174 -6.81 -17.57 14.00
N ASN A 175 -7.80 -17.85 13.16
CA ASN A 175 -9.00 -18.58 13.55
C ASN A 175 -8.63 -19.82 14.39
N ALA A 176 -9.14 -19.90 15.62
CA ALA A 176 -8.84 -20.96 16.59
C ALA A 176 -9.24 -22.37 16.11
N GLY A 177 -9.89 -22.49 14.95
CA GLY A 177 -10.22 -23.76 14.28
C GLY A 177 -9.20 -24.25 13.24
N GLN A 178 -8.08 -23.54 13.01
CA GLN A 178 -7.05 -24.06 12.10
C GLN A 178 -6.24 -25.19 12.75
N LYS A 179 -6.27 -26.37 12.11
CA LYS A 179 -5.43 -27.52 12.45
C LYS A 179 -3.95 -27.20 12.22
N GLU A 180 -3.08 -27.83 13.01
CA GLU A 180 -1.63 -27.66 12.91
C GLU A 180 -1.07 -28.01 11.53
N PRO A 181 -0.04 -27.30 11.03
CA PRO A 181 0.71 -26.22 11.71
C PRO A 181 -0.06 -24.89 11.72
N ARG A 182 -0.08 -24.20 12.88
CA ARG A 182 -0.64 -22.85 12.97
C ARG A 182 0.24 -21.88 12.17
N PRO A 183 -0.33 -21.13 11.21
CA PRO A 183 0.42 -20.07 10.53
C PRO A 183 0.97 -19.08 11.55
N LEU A 184 2.19 -18.58 11.31
CA LEU A 184 2.74 -17.50 12.12
C LEU A 184 1.78 -16.29 12.06
N PRO A 185 1.59 -15.56 13.18
CA PRO A 185 0.76 -14.37 13.19
C PRO A 185 1.33 -13.33 12.23
N ASP A 186 0.47 -12.71 11.44
CA ASP A 186 0.82 -11.54 10.64
C ASP A 186 0.86 -10.32 11.56
N THR A 187 2.06 -9.77 11.79
CA THR A 187 2.30 -8.69 12.75
C THR A 187 2.17 -7.31 12.16
N ASP A 188 2.15 -7.18 10.83
CA ASP A 188 2.20 -5.88 10.13
C ASP A 188 1.29 -5.79 8.90
N GLY A 189 0.66 -6.89 8.48
CA GLY A 189 -0.21 -6.92 7.29
C GLY A 189 0.55 -7.00 5.97
N LEU A 190 1.88 -7.15 6.01
CA LEU A 190 2.79 -7.04 4.87
C LEU A 190 3.55 -8.34 4.55
N ARG A 191 3.31 -9.43 5.27
CA ARG A 191 4.09 -10.68 5.08
C ARG A 191 4.08 -11.19 3.64
N ASP A 192 2.90 -11.24 3.05
CA ASP A 192 2.64 -11.82 1.73
C ASP A 192 2.43 -10.72 0.66
N ARG A 193 2.93 -9.50 0.93
CA ARG A 193 2.76 -8.32 0.07
C ARG A 193 4.08 -7.67 -0.32
N GLU A 194 4.10 -7.08 -1.50
CA GLU A 194 5.17 -6.23 -2.03
C GLU A 194 4.63 -4.82 -2.28
N VAL A 195 5.47 -3.82 -2.09
CA VAL A 195 5.18 -2.41 -2.38
C VAL A 195 5.78 -2.09 -3.74
N THR A 196 4.96 -1.54 -4.63
CA THR A 196 5.32 -1.18 -6.00
C THR A 196 5.04 0.31 -6.23
N PHE A 197 5.54 0.84 -7.34
CA PHE A 197 5.33 2.23 -7.71
C PHE A 197 4.97 2.40 -9.18
N LEU A 198 4.00 3.28 -9.45
CA LEU A 198 3.59 3.66 -10.80
C LEU A 198 3.73 5.17 -11.01
N PRO A 199 4.37 5.63 -12.09
CA PRO A 199 5.06 4.86 -13.12
C PRO A 199 6.40 4.28 -12.62
N GLU A 200 6.70 3.03 -12.98
CA GLU A 200 7.95 2.35 -12.59
C GLU A 200 9.21 3.10 -13.08
N SER A 201 9.11 3.87 -14.17
CA SER A 201 10.22 4.66 -14.70
C SER A 201 10.73 5.74 -13.73
N ALA A 202 9.95 6.11 -12.71
CA ALA A 202 10.37 7.03 -11.66
C ALA A 202 11.08 6.33 -10.48
N LEU A 203 11.12 4.99 -10.45
CA LEU A 203 11.88 4.26 -9.44
C LEU A 203 13.37 4.28 -9.77
N ARG A 204 14.18 4.46 -8.73
CA ARG A 204 15.63 4.29 -8.85
C ARG A 204 16.05 2.86 -8.49
N PRO A 205 16.90 2.20 -9.30
CA PRO A 205 17.41 0.86 -9.01
C PRO A 205 18.42 0.81 -7.86
N ASP A 206 18.98 1.94 -7.43
CA ASP A 206 20.14 2.00 -6.52
C ASP A 206 19.81 1.69 -5.05
N VAL A 207 18.57 1.33 -4.73
CA VAL A 207 18.12 1.04 -3.35
C VAL A 207 18.12 -0.44 -2.98
N TYR A 208 18.51 -1.32 -3.91
CA TYR A 208 18.66 -2.74 -3.60
C TYR A 208 19.75 -3.05 -2.54
N ASP A 209 20.71 -2.14 -2.26
CA ASP A 209 21.89 -2.51 -1.44
C ASP A 209 22.02 -1.78 -0.09
N ARG A 210 21.34 -0.64 0.12
CA ARG A 210 21.49 0.12 1.39
C ARG A 210 20.64 -0.41 2.54
N SER A 211 19.73 -1.34 2.26
CA SER A 211 18.78 -1.95 3.21
C SER A 211 19.30 -3.23 3.87
N SER A 212 20.49 -3.69 3.48
CA SER A 212 21.10 -4.96 3.89
C SER A 212 21.36 -5.07 5.40
N TRP A 213 21.30 -3.97 6.16
CA TRP A 213 21.52 -3.96 7.61
C TRP A 213 20.23 -3.95 8.47
N LEU A 214 19.05 -3.71 7.88
CA LEU A 214 17.76 -3.65 8.58
C LEU A 214 16.84 -4.86 8.33
N GLY A 215 17.30 -5.86 7.57
CA GLY A 215 16.60 -7.11 7.33
C GLY A 215 15.53 -7.02 6.24
N LYS A 216 15.75 -7.74 5.12
CA LYS A 216 14.77 -8.13 4.09
C LYS A 216 13.57 -7.17 3.88
N SER A 217 13.85 -5.89 3.63
CA SER A 217 12.82 -4.86 3.44
C SER A 217 12.69 -4.39 1.98
N GLU A 218 13.29 -5.11 1.02
CA GLU A 218 13.23 -4.79 -0.41
C GLU A 218 11.78 -4.70 -0.90
N ASP A 219 10.94 -5.65 -0.50
CA ASP A 219 9.53 -5.69 -0.88
C ASP A 219 8.68 -4.58 -0.24
N ARG A 220 9.25 -3.68 0.56
CA ARG A 220 8.50 -2.68 1.35
C ARG A 220 8.99 -1.25 1.15
N SER A 221 10.11 -1.08 0.46
CA SER A 221 10.81 0.20 0.35
C SER A 221 11.00 0.60 -1.10
N LEU A 222 10.78 1.88 -1.38
CA LEU A 222 10.90 2.48 -2.70
C LEU A 222 11.84 3.68 -2.63
N ALA A 223 12.67 3.89 -3.65
CA ALA A 223 13.23 5.21 -3.92
C ALA A 223 12.63 5.77 -5.19
N ILE A 224 12.00 6.92 -5.05
CA ILE A 224 11.26 7.56 -6.12
C ILE A 224 12.00 8.84 -6.50
N ASP A 225 12.46 8.92 -7.75
CA ASP A 225 12.96 10.15 -8.33
C ASP A 225 11.79 11.08 -8.63
N TYR A 226 11.61 12.07 -7.78
CA TYR A 226 10.48 12.98 -7.85
C TYR A 226 10.59 13.98 -9.02
N GLN A 227 11.77 14.20 -9.60
CA GLN A 227 11.91 15.01 -10.81
C GLN A 227 11.54 14.22 -12.06
N LEU A 228 11.96 12.96 -12.11
CA LEU A 228 11.60 12.03 -13.19
C LEU A 228 10.08 11.80 -13.19
N LEU A 229 9.49 11.56 -12.01
CA LEU A 229 8.04 11.48 -11.84
C LEU A 229 7.33 12.69 -12.45
N ALA A 230 7.74 13.90 -12.06
CA ALA A 230 7.13 15.13 -12.56
C ALA A 230 7.22 15.24 -14.11
N ARG A 231 8.35 14.83 -14.70
CA ARG A 231 8.51 14.83 -16.18
C ARG A 231 7.60 13.81 -16.85
N VAL A 232 7.46 12.62 -16.29
CA VAL A 232 6.60 11.56 -16.86
C VAL A 232 5.13 11.95 -16.78
N LEU A 233 4.71 12.54 -15.66
CA LEU A 233 3.33 13.03 -15.50
C LEU A 233 3.03 14.27 -16.36
N ALA A 234 4.04 15.09 -16.65
CA ALA A 234 3.91 16.26 -17.52
C ALA A 234 4.00 15.95 -19.02
N ALA A 235 4.43 14.74 -19.41
CA ALA A 235 4.57 14.38 -20.81
C ALA A 235 3.17 14.30 -21.47
N PRO A 236 2.90 15.09 -22.54
CA PRO A 236 1.64 14.96 -23.26
C PRO A 236 1.56 13.58 -23.90
N SER A 237 0.41 12.91 -23.79
CA SER A 237 0.12 11.69 -24.56
C SER A 237 0.46 11.95 -26.03
N PRO A 238 1.27 11.11 -26.71
CA PRO A 238 1.56 11.32 -28.11
C PRO A 238 0.25 11.25 -28.88
N SER A 239 -0.24 12.40 -29.34
CA SER A 239 -1.28 12.48 -30.35
C SER A 239 -0.72 11.77 -31.58
N THR A 240 -1.25 10.58 -31.87
CA THR A 240 -1.03 9.91 -33.15
C THR A 240 -1.28 10.94 -34.26
N PRO A 241 -0.30 11.25 -35.13
CA PRO A 241 -0.60 12.05 -36.30
C PRO A 241 -1.56 11.23 -37.15
N ILE A 242 -2.81 11.68 -37.22
CA ILE A 242 -3.75 11.19 -38.23
C ILE A 242 -3.19 11.70 -39.56
N THR A 243 -2.43 10.84 -40.23
CA THR A 243 -2.05 11.04 -41.63
C THR A 243 -3.33 11.01 -42.46
N GLN A 244 -3.96 12.17 -42.66
CA GLN A 244 -4.94 12.35 -43.73
C GLN A 244 -4.19 12.28 -45.07
N PRO A 245 -4.50 11.33 -45.97
CA PRO A 245 -3.97 11.37 -47.31
C PRO A 245 -4.63 12.55 -48.05
N VAL A 246 -3.82 13.55 -48.38
CA VAL A 246 -4.17 14.59 -49.36
C VAL A 246 -4.13 13.95 -50.76
N PRO A 247 -5.21 13.96 -51.55
CA PRO A 247 -5.11 13.73 -52.98
C PRO A 247 -4.77 15.06 -53.66
N THR A 248 -3.61 15.12 -54.29
CA THR A 248 -3.19 16.19 -55.20
C THR A 248 -4.06 16.17 -56.46
N GLY A 249 -4.75 17.27 -56.77
CA GLY A 249 -5.48 17.43 -58.03
C GLY A 249 -6.02 18.85 -58.26
N ALA A 250 -5.18 19.69 -58.88
CA ALA A 250 -5.44 20.85 -59.76
C ALA A 250 -6.60 21.86 -59.49
N ALA A 251 -6.24 23.16 -59.44
CA ALA A 251 -7.12 24.35 -59.56
C ALA A 251 -7.43 24.67 -61.06
N PRO A 252 -8.39 25.56 -61.47
CA PRO A 252 -8.91 26.77 -60.78
C PRO A 252 -10.44 27.07 -60.84
N VAL A 253 -10.84 28.16 -60.17
CA VAL A 253 -12.16 28.73 -59.74
C VAL A 253 -12.95 29.40 -60.89
N PRO A 254 -14.33 29.53 -60.92
CA PRO A 254 -15.07 30.63 -60.24
C PRO A 254 -16.52 30.38 -59.72
N GLN A 255 -16.84 31.00 -58.56
CA GLN A 255 -18.11 31.58 -58.04
C GLN A 255 -19.51 31.01 -58.39
N GLN A 256 -20.33 30.65 -57.38
CA GLN A 256 -21.74 31.11 -57.18
C GLN A 256 -22.35 30.64 -55.82
N LEU A 257 -22.96 31.54 -55.01
CA LEU A 257 -24.01 31.23 -53.99
C LEU A 257 -25.39 31.19 -54.71
N PRO A 258 -26.53 30.69 -54.17
CA PRO A 258 -26.81 30.09 -52.84
C PRO A 258 -27.68 28.80 -52.89
N SER A 259 -27.79 28.04 -51.78
CA SER A 259 -29.07 27.52 -51.23
C SER A 259 -28.86 26.54 -50.07
N ILE A 260 -29.51 26.83 -48.94
CA ILE A 260 -29.76 25.89 -47.85
C ILE A 260 -30.90 24.97 -48.31
N PRO A 261 -30.79 23.65 -48.03
CA PRO A 261 -31.84 23.02 -47.26
C PRO A 261 -31.28 22.27 -46.08
N VAL A 262 -31.87 22.55 -44.91
CA VAL A 262 -31.84 21.71 -43.72
C VAL A 262 -32.24 20.29 -44.11
N GLN A 263 -31.39 19.30 -43.85
CA GLN A 263 -31.83 17.91 -43.81
C GLN A 263 -31.24 17.17 -42.59
N ALA A 264 -32.19 16.64 -41.84
CA ALA A 264 -32.10 15.97 -40.57
C ALA A 264 -31.16 14.76 -40.55
N VAL A 265 -30.62 14.51 -39.35
CA VAL A 265 -30.09 13.23 -38.88
C VAL A 265 -31.15 12.12 -39.05
N PRO A 266 -30.74 10.85 -39.24
CA PRO A 266 -31.30 9.86 -38.32
C PRO A 266 -30.26 8.93 -37.70
N ASP A 267 -30.25 8.97 -36.37
CA ASP A 267 -29.90 7.91 -35.45
C ASP A 267 -30.64 6.63 -35.82
N GLY A 268 -29.94 5.50 -35.90
CA GLY A 268 -30.56 4.21 -36.22
C GLY A 268 -29.79 2.98 -35.76
N ARG A 269 -28.72 3.12 -34.98
CA ARG A 269 -27.94 1.99 -34.46
C ARG A 269 -27.99 1.80 -32.94
N ASN A 270 -28.59 2.72 -32.19
CA ASN A 270 -28.55 2.68 -30.72
C ASN A 270 -29.73 1.92 -30.07
N GLU A 271 -30.84 1.70 -30.78
CA GLU A 271 -32.06 1.10 -30.20
C GLU A 271 -31.92 -0.41 -29.98
N ALA A 272 -31.38 -1.14 -30.96
CA ALA A 272 -31.19 -2.59 -30.87
C ALA A 272 -30.19 -2.98 -29.79
N ASP A 273 -29.11 -2.21 -29.64
CA ASP A 273 -28.07 -2.43 -28.63
C ASP A 273 -28.57 -2.10 -27.21
N LEU A 274 -29.37 -1.03 -27.05
CA LEU A 274 -30.03 -0.71 -25.78
C LEU A 274 -31.05 -1.77 -25.37
N GLN A 275 -31.74 -2.37 -26.34
CA GLN A 275 -32.74 -3.39 -26.06
C GLN A 275 -32.09 -4.73 -25.69
N ALA A 276 -31.00 -5.11 -26.36
CA ALA A 276 -30.19 -6.27 -25.98
C ALA A 276 -29.60 -6.11 -24.56
N PHE A 277 -29.06 -4.94 -24.23
CA PHE A 277 -28.51 -4.65 -22.91
C PHE A 277 -29.56 -4.70 -21.80
N LYS A 278 -30.79 -4.23 -22.08
CA LYS A 278 -31.91 -4.28 -21.14
C LYS A 278 -32.38 -5.71 -20.87
N GLU A 279 -32.36 -6.58 -21.87
CA GLU A 279 -32.66 -8.01 -21.67
C GLU A 279 -31.56 -8.70 -20.86
N GLU A 280 -30.29 -8.35 -21.09
CA GLU A 280 -29.16 -8.91 -20.36
C GLU A 280 -29.21 -8.52 -18.86
N LEU A 281 -29.53 -7.26 -18.54
CA LEU A 281 -29.73 -6.82 -17.15
C LEU A 281 -30.87 -7.57 -16.46
N LYS A 282 -31.98 -7.82 -17.16
CA LYS A 282 -33.13 -8.55 -16.61
C LYS A 282 -32.78 -10.02 -16.36
N ALA A 283 -31.98 -10.63 -17.23
CA ALA A 283 -31.48 -11.99 -17.05
C ALA A 283 -30.49 -12.08 -15.87
N LEU A 284 -29.62 -11.08 -15.70
CA LEU A 284 -28.67 -11.01 -14.60
C LEU A 284 -29.38 -10.86 -13.25
N GLN A 285 -30.39 -9.99 -13.18
CA GLN A 285 -31.18 -9.79 -11.97
C GLN A 285 -31.91 -11.07 -11.55
N LYS A 286 -32.50 -11.80 -12.50
CA LYS A 286 -33.13 -13.10 -12.23
C LYS A 286 -32.13 -14.12 -11.65
N LYS A 287 -30.89 -14.17 -12.17
CA LYS A 287 -29.84 -15.05 -11.62
C LYS A 287 -29.42 -14.65 -10.21
N VAL A 288 -29.32 -13.35 -9.92
CA VAL A 288 -29.00 -12.87 -8.57
C VAL A 288 -30.09 -13.25 -7.58
N ASP A 289 -31.37 -13.10 -7.96
CA ASP A 289 -32.49 -13.48 -7.12
C ASP A 289 -32.51 -15.00 -6.85
N GLU A 290 -32.25 -15.82 -7.88
CA GLU A 290 -32.17 -17.28 -7.78
C GLU A 290 -31.01 -17.73 -6.87
N GLN A 291 -29.81 -17.16 -7.05
CA GLN A 291 -28.67 -17.44 -6.18
C GLN A 291 -28.92 -16.98 -4.74
N SER A 292 -29.59 -15.84 -4.56
CA SER A 292 -29.93 -15.35 -3.22
C SER A 292 -30.92 -16.28 -2.51
N ALA A 293 -31.90 -16.83 -3.23
CA ALA A 293 -32.88 -17.78 -2.70
C ALA A 293 -32.24 -19.13 -2.37
N GLU A 294 -31.28 -19.60 -3.19
CA GLU A 294 -30.54 -20.84 -2.93
C GLU A 294 -29.62 -20.70 -1.71
N LEU A 295 -28.92 -19.56 -1.56
CA LEU A 295 -28.15 -19.24 -0.36
C LEU A 295 -29.02 -19.15 0.89
N GLN A 296 -30.23 -18.62 0.79
CA GLN A 296 -31.17 -18.58 1.91
C GLN A 296 -31.69 -19.98 2.30
N ARG A 297 -31.93 -20.88 1.34
CA ARG A 297 -32.28 -22.29 1.64
C ARG A 297 -31.15 -23.05 2.31
N LEU A 298 -29.91 -22.82 1.89
CA LEU A 298 -28.73 -23.44 2.51
C LEU A 298 -28.48 -22.91 3.93
N LYS A 299 -28.82 -21.64 4.18
CA LYS A 299 -28.66 -21.00 5.50
C LYS A 299 -29.74 -21.42 6.51
N ASN A 300 -30.94 -21.78 6.07
CA ASN A 300 -32.04 -22.25 6.92
C ASN A 300 -32.61 -23.60 6.44
N PRO A 301 -31.93 -24.73 6.71
CA PRO A 301 -32.48 -26.04 6.37
C PRO A 301 -33.74 -26.33 7.20
N PRO A 302 -34.80 -26.91 6.63
CA PRO A 302 -36.01 -27.22 7.37
C PRO A 302 -35.72 -28.32 8.41
N LEU A 303 -36.12 -28.05 9.67
CA LEU A 303 -36.11 -29.01 10.77
C LEU A 303 -36.91 -30.26 10.37
N ARG A 304 -36.22 -31.39 10.22
CA ARG A 304 -36.86 -32.71 10.11
C ARG A 304 -37.64 -32.97 11.40
N LYS A 305 -38.98 -32.89 11.33
CA LYS A 305 -39.85 -33.40 12.40
C LYS A 305 -39.73 -34.93 12.43
N LYS A 306 -39.42 -35.46 13.61
CA LYS A 306 -39.51 -36.89 13.95
C LYS A 306 -40.96 -37.31 14.04
#